data_AF-A0A438M541-F1
#
_entry.id   AF-A0A438M541-F1
#
_cell.length_a   1.000
_cell.length_b   1.000
_cell.length_c   1.000
_cell.angle_alpha   90.00
_cell.angle_beta   90.00
_cell.angle_gamma   90.00
#
_symmetry.space_group_name_H-M   'P 1'
#
loop_
_entity.id
_entity.type
_entity.pdbx_description
1 polymer ?
#
loop_
_entity_poly.entity_id
_entity_poly.type
_entity_poly.pdbx_seq_one_letter_code
_entity_poly.pdbx_strand_id
1 'polypeptide(L)'
;MVLAVMLVGVTGANPAAAHWNGTGQDIASIAIYPYSYNSTWQTPMNAALSNWNATASPANFYKSTYSGSTITVSSYSDTWYGYYQRCGGSCMYVRLNSRTINRDASNFANFVTSTLVHEFGHALNLAHNSLTSIMNTSRNRNTMTKPQSHDVADVNSYY
;
A
#
# COMPACT_ATOMS: atom_id res chain seq x y z
N MET A 1 -48.08 -11.51 -37.22
CA MET A 1 -47.22 -11.11 -36.08
C MET A 1 -45.93 -11.88 -36.20
N VAL A 2 -44.80 -11.22 -36.46
CA VAL A 2 -43.47 -11.85 -36.47
C VAL A 2 -42.74 -11.36 -35.23
N LEU A 3 -42.40 -12.31 -34.37
CA LEU A 3 -41.78 -12.09 -33.06
C LEU A 3 -40.30 -11.75 -33.27
N ALA A 4 -39.88 -10.54 -32.92
CA ALA A 4 -38.48 -10.14 -32.89
C ALA A 4 -37.81 -10.71 -31.63
N VAL A 5 -36.89 -11.66 -31.81
CA VAL A 5 -36.00 -12.12 -30.74
C VAL A 5 -34.88 -11.10 -30.60
N MET A 6 -34.96 -10.24 -29.58
CA MET A 6 -33.84 -9.36 -29.21
C MET A 6 -32.78 -10.19 -28.49
N LEU A 7 -31.63 -10.35 -29.14
CA LEU A 7 -30.43 -10.91 -28.55
C LEU A 7 -29.86 -9.87 -27.57
N VAL A 8 -30.02 -10.08 -26.27
CA VAL A 8 -29.37 -9.26 -25.24
C VAL A 8 -27.91 -9.66 -25.20
N GLY A 9 -27.04 -8.81 -25.76
CA GLY A 9 -25.60 -8.94 -25.65
C GLY A 9 -25.18 -8.83 -24.18
N VAL A 10 -24.68 -9.93 -23.63
CA VAL A 10 -24.04 -9.94 -22.32
C VAL A 10 -22.73 -9.17 -22.47
N THR A 11 -22.71 -7.92 -22.04
CA THR A 11 -21.46 -7.18 -21.88
C THR A 11 -20.69 -7.87 -20.77
N GLY A 12 -19.51 -8.40 -21.12
CA GLY A 12 -18.61 -9.03 -20.16
C GLY A 12 -18.34 -8.07 -19.01
N ALA A 13 -18.72 -8.45 -17.80
CA ALA A 13 -18.32 -7.74 -16.59
C ALA A 13 -16.79 -7.73 -16.56
N ASN A 14 -16.19 -6.54 -16.52
CA ASN A 14 -14.81 -6.42 -16.04
C ASN A 14 -14.73 -7.14 -14.69
N PRO A 15 -13.70 -7.96 -14.43
CA PRO A 15 -13.58 -8.60 -13.13
C PRO A 15 -13.62 -7.51 -12.06
N ALA A 16 -14.51 -7.67 -11.08
CA ALA A 16 -14.56 -6.78 -9.93
C ALA A 16 -13.13 -6.70 -9.37
N ALA A 17 -12.56 -5.50 -9.31
CA ALA A 17 -11.29 -5.31 -8.65
C ALA A 17 -11.48 -5.81 -7.21
N ALA A 18 -10.65 -6.75 -6.77
CA ALA A 18 -10.65 -7.13 -5.37
C ALA A 18 -10.26 -5.89 -4.57
N HIS A 19 -11.20 -5.33 -3.81
CA HIS A 19 -10.94 -4.18 -2.95
C HIS A 19 -10.05 -4.59 -1.76
N TRP A 20 -10.20 -5.84 -1.31
CA TRP A 20 -9.50 -6.37 -0.14
C TRP A 20 -8.56 -7.53 -0.48
N ASN A 21 -7.39 -7.56 0.16
CA ASN A 21 -6.39 -8.62 -0.04
C ASN A 21 -6.58 -9.82 0.90
N GLY A 22 -7.40 -9.70 1.96
CA GLY A 22 -7.67 -10.76 2.94
C GLY A 22 -6.49 -11.10 3.86
N THR A 23 -5.43 -10.31 3.83
CA THR A 23 -4.17 -10.51 4.57
C THR A 23 -3.75 -9.29 5.37
N GLY A 24 -4.54 -8.21 5.35
CA GLY A 24 -4.32 -7.01 6.13
C GLY A 24 -4.48 -7.22 7.64
N GLN A 25 -4.27 -6.17 8.42
CA GLN A 25 -4.34 -6.19 9.87
C GLN A 25 -5.80 -6.13 10.35
N ASP A 26 -6.07 -6.65 11.54
CA ASP A 26 -7.42 -6.61 12.13
C ASP A 26 -7.76 -5.21 12.70
N ILE A 27 -6.76 -4.33 12.79
CA ILE A 27 -6.88 -2.95 13.27
C ILE A 27 -6.24 -1.96 12.30
N ALA A 28 -6.79 -0.74 12.22
CA ALA A 28 -6.23 0.36 11.42
C ALA A 28 -5.19 1.21 12.19
N SER A 29 -5.09 1.04 13.51
CA SER A 29 -4.11 1.72 14.37
C SER A 29 -2.91 0.80 14.61
N ILE A 30 -1.91 0.88 13.74
CA ILE A 30 -0.81 -0.08 13.65
C ILE A 30 0.47 0.53 14.22
N ALA A 31 0.93 -0.01 15.35
CA ALA A 31 2.21 0.35 15.94
C ALA A 31 3.37 -0.23 15.11
N ILE A 32 4.48 0.49 15.00
CA ILE A 32 5.71 0.07 14.31
C ILE A 32 6.90 0.24 15.25
N TYR A 33 7.77 -0.75 15.32
CA TYR A 33 9.00 -0.66 16.11
C TYR A 33 9.87 0.48 15.55
N PRO A 34 10.44 1.38 16.40
CA PRO A 34 11.26 2.49 15.92
C PRO A 34 12.43 1.99 15.08
N TYR A 35 12.53 2.49 13.86
CA TYR A 35 13.64 2.24 12.95
C TYR A 35 14.58 3.45 12.88
N SER A 36 15.86 3.17 12.68
CA SER A 36 16.93 4.18 12.56
C SER A 36 17.71 3.94 11.26
N TYR A 37 17.60 4.87 10.33
CA TYR A 37 18.33 4.87 9.05
C TYR A 37 18.87 6.29 8.82
N ASN A 38 19.74 6.47 7.82
CA ASN A 38 20.16 7.81 7.41
C ASN A 38 18.96 8.62 6.86
N SER A 39 19.12 9.95 6.78
CA SER A 39 18.05 10.86 6.37
C SER A 39 17.51 10.61 4.96
N THR A 40 18.33 10.05 4.06
CA THR A 40 17.91 9.67 2.70
C THR A 40 16.78 8.66 2.72
N TRP A 41 16.79 7.70 3.65
CA TRP A 41 15.72 6.71 3.82
C TRP A 41 14.70 7.12 4.87
N GLN A 42 15.15 7.59 6.03
CA GLN A 42 14.27 7.79 7.18
C GLN A 42 13.23 8.89 6.95
N THR A 43 13.60 9.97 6.24
CA THR A 43 12.69 11.07 5.90
C THR A 43 11.51 10.61 5.04
N PRO A 44 11.71 9.99 3.86
CA PRO A 44 10.59 9.50 3.06
C PRO A 44 9.82 8.34 3.73
N MET A 45 10.47 7.52 4.56
CA MET A 45 9.77 6.51 5.35
C MET A 45 8.80 7.15 6.35
N ASN A 46 9.24 8.18 7.09
CA ASN A 46 8.36 8.94 7.99
C ASN A 46 7.22 9.63 7.23
N ALA A 47 7.49 10.17 6.04
CA ALA A 47 6.48 10.78 5.19
C ALA A 47 5.37 9.79 4.81
N ALA A 48 5.70 8.51 4.59
CA ALA A 48 4.69 7.49 4.29
C ALA A 48 3.71 7.26 5.44
N LEU A 49 4.18 7.26 6.70
CA LEU A 49 3.31 7.18 7.88
C LEU A 49 2.39 8.41 7.92
N SER A 50 2.98 9.60 7.81
CA SER A 50 2.23 10.86 7.83
C SER A 50 1.18 10.94 6.73
N ASN A 51 1.45 10.40 5.54
CA ASN A 51 0.53 10.45 4.41
C ASN A 51 -0.75 9.62 4.65
N TRP A 52 -0.67 8.49 5.37
CA TRP A 52 -1.87 7.76 5.80
C TRP A 52 -2.56 8.46 6.98
N ASN A 53 -1.79 8.89 8.00
CA ASN A 53 -2.34 9.54 9.18
C ASN A 53 -3.03 10.89 8.90
N ALA A 54 -2.67 11.53 7.78
CA ALA A 54 -3.30 12.78 7.33
C ALA A 54 -4.61 12.57 6.55
N THR A 55 -5.01 11.33 6.29
CA THR A 55 -6.29 11.03 5.63
C THR A 55 -7.45 11.09 6.62
N ALA A 56 -8.67 11.23 6.12
CA ALA A 56 -9.89 11.12 6.92
C ALA A 56 -10.33 9.64 7.09
N SER A 57 -9.38 8.71 7.21
CA SER A 57 -9.66 7.29 7.50
C SER A 57 -9.22 6.91 8.91
N PRO A 58 -9.64 5.74 9.43
CA PRO A 58 -9.14 5.20 10.70
C PRO A 58 -7.64 4.88 10.72
N ALA A 59 -6.94 4.98 9.60
CA ALA A 59 -5.52 4.65 9.50
C ALA A 59 -4.67 5.50 10.47
N ASN A 60 -3.95 4.83 11.35
CA ASN A 60 -3.02 5.47 12.27
C ASN A 60 -1.75 4.62 12.45
N PHE A 61 -0.67 5.02 11.79
CA PHE A 61 0.64 4.43 11.94
C PHE A 61 1.49 5.25 12.91
N TYR A 62 2.02 4.61 13.94
CA TYR A 62 2.81 5.28 14.96
C TYR A 62 3.99 4.42 15.43
N LYS A 63 4.99 5.05 16.04
CA LYS A 63 6.18 4.36 16.53
C LYS A 63 6.02 3.96 18.00
N SER A 64 6.35 2.72 18.34
CA SER A 64 6.34 2.21 19.72
C SER A 64 7.37 1.09 19.89
N THR A 65 8.20 1.17 20.93
CA THR A 65 9.19 0.13 21.27
C THR A 65 8.55 -1.20 21.70
N TYR A 66 7.25 -1.21 21.96
CA TYR A 66 6.47 -2.42 22.28
C TYR A 66 5.89 -3.10 21.03
N SER A 67 6.04 -2.51 19.85
CA SER A 67 5.49 -3.09 18.63
C SER A 67 6.32 -4.28 18.15
N GLY A 68 5.63 -5.35 17.74
CA GLY A 68 6.23 -6.46 16.98
C GLY A 68 6.39 -6.17 15.48
N SER A 69 5.79 -5.09 14.97
CA SER A 69 5.88 -4.72 13.56
C SER A 69 7.22 -4.07 13.23
N THR A 70 7.82 -4.41 12.10
CA THR A 70 9.14 -3.86 11.71
C THR A 70 9.16 -3.38 10.26
N ILE A 71 9.94 -2.34 9.99
CA ILE A 71 10.28 -1.92 8.63
C ILE A 71 11.80 -2.05 8.43
N THR A 72 12.18 -2.86 7.45
CA THR A 72 13.58 -3.18 7.16
C THR A 72 13.98 -2.71 5.77
N VAL A 73 15.17 -2.13 5.64
CA VAL A 73 15.76 -1.74 4.35
C VAL A 73 16.99 -2.62 4.13
N SER A 74 17.03 -3.38 3.03
CA SER A 74 18.20 -4.19 2.67
C SER A 74 18.27 -4.42 1.16
N SER A 75 19.40 -4.95 0.71
CA SER A 75 19.60 -5.37 -0.68
C SER A 75 19.11 -6.81 -0.86
N TYR A 76 17.93 -6.99 -1.43
CA TYR A 76 17.34 -8.31 -1.68
C TYR A 76 17.53 -8.74 -3.14
N SER A 77 17.68 -10.06 -3.37
CA SER A 77 17.81 -10.65 -4.72
C SER A 77 16.52 -10.62 -5.51
N ASP A 78 15.39 -10.39 -4.85
CA ASP A 78 14.08 -10.25 -5.46
C ASP A 78 13.94 -8.99 -6.34
N THR A 79 12.86 -8.97 -7.12
CA THR A 79 12.53 -7.88 -8.06
C THR A 79 11.54 -6.86 -7.51
N TRP A 80 10.87 -7.15 -6.39
CA TRP A 80 9.94 -6.20 -5.77
C TRP A 80 10.67 -5.00 -5.15
N TYR A 81 9.96 -3.88 -5.05
CA TYR A 81 10.45 -2.66 -4.40
C TYR A 81 10.15 -2.64 -2.90
N GLY A 82 8.94 -3.09 -2.55
CA GLY A 82 8.46 -3.30 -1.19
C GLY A 82 7.81 -4.67 -1.07
N TYR A 83 7.76 -5.18 0.15
CA TYR A 83 7.06 -6.42 0.47
C TYR A 83 6.47 -6.35 1.86
N TYR A 84 5.15 -6.45 1.94
CA TYR A 84 4.37 -6.60 3.16
C TYR A 84 4.15 -8.07 3.51
N GLN A 85 4.22 -8.37 4.81
CA GLN A 85 3.84 -9.66 5.37
C GLN A 85 3.13 -9.48 6.71
N ARG A 86 1.99 -10.14 6.90
CA ARG A 86 1.30 -10.22 8.20
C ARG A 86 2.01 -11.20 9.13
N CYS A 87 2.22 -10.82 10.40
CA CYS A 87 2.72 -11.68 11.47
C CYS A 87 1.72 -11.90 12.63
N GLY A 88 0.59 -11.20 12.62
CA GLY A 88 -0.47 -11.33 13.62
C GLY A 88 -1.62 -10.37 13.30
N GLY A 89 -2.61 -10.25 14.19
CA GLY A 89 -3.74 -9.31 14.02
C GLY A 89 -3.35 -7.83 14.08
N SER A 90 -2.23 -7.52 14.72
CA SER A 90 -1.70 -6.15 14.89
C SER A 90 -0.18 -6.07 14.63
N CYS A 91 0.37 -7.04 13.90
CA CYS A 91 1.78 -7.19 13.61
C CYS A 91 2.02 -7.32 12.10
N MET A 92 2.94 -6.52 11.57
CA MET A 92 3.39 -6.58 10.18
C MET A 92 4.91 -6.50 10.02
N TYR A 93 5.42 -7.14 8.98
CA TYR A 93 6.78 -6.92 8.49
C TYR A 93 6.71 -6.24 7.14
N VAL A 94 7.44 -5.15 6.99
CA VAL A 94 7.66 -4.50 5.69
C VAL A 94 9.14 -4.55 5.36
N ARG A 95 9.46 -4.96 4.14
CA ARG A 95 10.82 -4.96 3.58
C ARG A 95 10.86 -3.99 2.40
N LEU A 96 11.83 -3.09 2.40
CA LEU A 96 12.14 -2.21 1.27
C LEU A 96 13.45 -2.68 0.62
N ASN A 97 13.41 -2.89 -0.70
CA ASN A 97 14.54 -3.40 -1.46
C ASN A 97 15.41 -2.25 -1.98
N SER A 98 16.48 -1.96 -1.24
CA SER A 98 17.38 -0.86 -1.58
C SER A 98 18.02 -1.04 -2.96
N ARG A 99 18.31 -2.28 -3.37
CA ARG A 99 18.93 -2.58 -4.66
C ARG A 99 18.04 -2.17 -5.83
N THR A 100 16.78 -2.60 -5.84
CA THR A 100 15.85 -2.31 -6.95
C THR A 100 15.38 -0.87 -6.93
N ILE A 101 15.12 -0.29 -5.74
CA ILE A 101 14.76 1.12 -5.60
C ILE A 101 15.90 2.02 -6.11
N ASN A 102 17.15 1.78 -5.70
CA ASN A 102 18.29 2.60 -6.14
C ASN A 102 18.52 2.52 -7.65
N ARG A 103 18.22 1.39 -8.28
CA ARG A 103 18.37 1.20 -9.73
C ARG A 103 17.30 1.98 -10.51
N ASP A 104 16.05 1.98 -10.05
CA ASP A 104 14.90 2.39 -10.86
C ASP A 104 14.33 3.77 -10.47
N ALA A 105 14.68 4.30 -9.31
CA ALA A 105 14.18 5.59 -8.84
C ALA A 105 14.86 6.76 -9.56
N SER A 106 14.08 7.59 -10.25
CA SER A 106 14.54 8.89 -10.74
C SER A 106 14.29 10.02 -9.73
N ASN A 107 13.35 9.83 -8.80
CA ASN A 107 13.19 10.63 -7.59
C ASN A 107 13.14 9.69 -6.38
N PHE A 108 14.30 9.49 -5.76
CA PHE A 108 14.49 8.53 -4.69
C PHE A 108 13.51 8.71 -3.51
N ALA A 109 13.36 9.94 -3.01
CA ALA A 109 12.50 10.22 -1.86
C ALA A 109 11.03 9.91 -2.16
N ASN A 110 10.54 10.30 -3.33
CA ASN A 110 9.17 9.97 -3.75
C ASN A 110 8.99 8.47 -3.96
N PHE A 111 9.98 7.80 -4.55
CA PHE A 111 9.92 6.38 -4.81
C PHE A 111 9.82 5.56 -3.52
N VAL A 112 10.65 5.89 -2.51
CA VAL A 112 10.58 5.26 -1.18
C VAL A 112 9.24 5.54 -0.52
N THR A 113 8.79 6.81 -0.52
CA THR A 113 7.50 7.18 0.07
C THR A 113 6.36 6.42 -0.58
N SER A 114 6.28 6.43 -1.92
CA SER A 114 5.25 5.74 -2.70
C SER A 114 5.23 4.24 -2.46
N THR A 115 6.42 3.63 -2.38
CA THR A 115 6.54 2.20 -2.11
C THR A 115 6.01 1.87 -0.71
N LEU A 116 6.41 2.62 0.31
CA LEU A 116 5.98 2.33 1.66
C LEU A 116 4.49 2.64 1.92
N VAL A 117 3.93 3.72 1.33
CA VAL A 117 2.49 3.99 1.43
C VAL A 117 1.66 2.83 0.82
N HIS A 118 2.16 2.19 -0.24
CA HIS A 118 1.53 1.02 -0.83
C HIS A 118 1.57 -0.21 0.08
N GLU A 119 2.72 -0.52 0.68
CA GLU A 119 2.81 -1.63 1.64
C GLU A 119 1.91 -1.39 2.87
N PHE A 120 1.74 -0.13 3.29
CA PHE A 120 0.77 0.24 4.32
C PHE A 120 -0.68 0.08 3.87
N GLY A 121 -0.99 0.28 2.59
CA GLY A 121 -2.31 -0.05 2.05
C GLY A 121 -2.61 -1.54 2.16
N HIS A 122 -1.63 -2.41 1.88
CA HIS A 122 -1.78 -3.84 2.16
C HIS A 122 -1.97 -4.15 3.65
N ALA A 123 -1.26 -3.42 4.53
CA ALA A 123 -1.48 -3.51 5.96
C ALA A 123 -2.91 -3.13 6.37
N LEU A 124 -3.51 -2.16 5.68
CA LEU A 124 -4.91 -1.75 5.82
C LEU A 124 -5.88 -2.60 4.97
N ASN A 125 -5.47 -3.82 4.63
CA ASN A 125 -6.23 -4.83 3.90
C ASN A 125 -6.60 -4.48 2.45
N LEU A 126 -6.02 -3.45 1.85
CA LEU A 126 -6.28 -3.10 0.46
C LEU A 126 -5.56 -4.07 -0.50
N ALA A 127 -6.28 -4.52 -1.53
CA ALA A 127 -5.72 -5.30 -2.62
C ALA A 127 -5.18 -4.42 -3.77
N HIS A 128 -4.33 -5.03 -4.59
CA HIS A 128 -3.91 -4.42 -5.85
C HIS A 128 -5.11 -4.14 -6.74
N ASN A 129 -5.06 -3.03 -7.46
CA ASN A 129 -6.09 -2.67 -8.42
C ASN A 129 -5.48 -1.95 -9.64
N SER A 130 -6.32 -1.61 -10.62
CA SER A 130 -5.93 -0.89 -11.83
C SER A 130 -6.43 0.57 -11.86
N LEU A 131 -6.85 1.11 -10.72
CA LEU A 131 -7.42 2.46 -10.60
C LEU A 131 -6.33 3.52 -10.44
N THR A 132 -6.70 4.80 -10.40
CA THR A 132 -5.82 5.87 -9.92
C THR A 132 -5.63 5.69 -8.41
N SER A 133 -4.62 4.91 -8.05
CA SER A 133 -4.48 4.33 -6.72
C SER A 133 -3.05 4.17 -6.25
N ILE A 134 -2.82 4.34 -4.94
CA ILE A 134 -1.53 3.93 -4.38
C ILE A 134 -1.34 2.40 -4.47
N MET A 135 -2.42 1.62 -4.50
CA MET A 135 -2.44 0.17 -4.68
C MET A 135 -2.29 -0.28 -6.14
N ASN A 136 -2.24 0.65 -7.10
CA ASN A 136 -1.95 0.30 -8.49
C ASN A 136 -0.47 -0.07 -8.67
N THR A 137 -0.22 -1.27 -9.17
CA THR A 137 1.14 -1.80 -9.41
C THR A 137 1.89 -1.02 -10.49
N SER A 138 1.16 -0.41 -11.43
CA SER A 138 1.67 0.42 -12.53
C SER A 138 1.74 1.91 -12.20
N ARG A 139 1.41 2.33 -10.96
CA ARG A 139 1.50 3.75 -10.57
C ARG A 139 2.90 4.32 -10.79
N ASN A 140 2.97 5.61 -11.10
CA ASN A 140 4.24 6.32 -11.11
C ASN A 140 4.73 6.58 -9.68
N ARG A 141 5.67 5.75 -9.23
CA ARG A 141 6.26 5.82 -7.88
C ARG A 141 7.10 7.08 -7.66
N ASN A 142 7.57 7.73 -8.71
CA ASN A 142 8.34 8.97 -8.60
C ASN A 142 7.46 10.21 -8.34
N THR A 143 6.12 10.08 -8.41
CA THR A 143 5.19 11.22 -8.23
C THR A 143 4.02 10.92 -7.29
N MET A 144 3.44 9.73 -7.32
CA MET A 144 2.28 9.38 -6.47
C MET A 144 2.74 8.89 -5.10
N THR A 145 2.74 9.77 -4.11
CA THR A 145 3.28 9.49 -2.76
C THR A 145 2.22 9.37 -1.67
N LYS A 146 0.93 9.54 -1.99
CA LYS A 146 -0.18 9.58 -1.02
C LYS A 146 -1.27 8.56 -1.37
N PRO A 147 -2.05 8.09 -0.39
CA PRO A 147 -3.32 7.42 -0.67
C PRO A 147 -4.22 8.33 -1.52
N GLN A 148 -4.97 7.73 -2.43
CA GLN A 148 -5.95 8.40 -3.28
C GLN A 148 -7.35 8.27 -2.67
N SER A 149 -8.33 8.99 -3.21
CA SER A 149 -9.70 9.01 -2.67
C SER A 149 -10.33 7.63 -2.55
N HIS A 150 -10.15 6.76 -3.54
CA HIS A 150 -10.68 5.39 -3.48
C HIS A 150 -9.94 4.53 -2.42
N ASP A 151 -8.62 4.72 -2.21
CA ASP A 151 -7.88 4.00 -1.16
C ASP A 151 -8.46 4.33 0.22
N VAL A 152 -8.72 5.63 0.46
CA VAL A 152 -9.32 6.13 1.69
C VAL A 152 -10.75 5.61 1.89
N ALA A 153 -11.55 5.59 0.82
CA ALA A 153 -12.92 5.06 0.86
C ALA A 153 -12.95 3.56 1.21
N ASP A 154 -12.04 2.77 0.62
CA ASP A 154 -11.97 1.33 0.88
C ASP A 154 -11.52 1.03 2.32
N VAL A 155 -10.59 1.82 2.88
CA VAL A 155 -10.21 1.73 4.30
C VAL A 155 -11.40 2.04 5.21
N ASN A 156 -12.14 3.12 4.94
CA ASN A 156 -13.34 3.49 5.68
C ASN A 156 -14.47 2.45 5.58
N SER A 157 -14.53 1.73 4.47
CA SER A 157 -15.52 0.67 4.31
C SER A 157 -15.15 -0.61 5.08
N TYR A 158 -13.86 -0.81 5.38
CA TYR A 158 -13.37 -2.02 6.03
C TYR A 158 -13.29 -1.89 7.55
N TYR A 159 -12.83 -0.74 8.06
CA TYR A 159 -12.60 -0.47 9.49
C TYR A 159 -13.62 0.51 10.06
#